data_AF-A0A7Y4QXX4-F1
#
_entry.id   AF-A0A7Y4QXX4-F1
#
_cell.length_a   1.000
_cell.length_b   1.000
_cell.length_c   1.000
_cell.angle_alpha   90.00
_cell.angle_beta   90.00
_cell.angle_gamma   90.00
#
_symmetry.space_group_name_H-M   'P 1'
#
loop_
_entity.id
_entity.type
_entity.pdbx_description
1 polymer ?
#
loop_
_entity_poly.entity_id
_entity_poly.type
_entity_poly.pdbx_seq_one_letter_code
_entity_poly.pdbx_strand_id
1 'polypeptide(L)'
;MGVRVQFWETPEDDIKKAIINDFEKFKVWYLSIAEEFPDEVNYDILDFIEREINPRKLFEEIDHQLIDELVGIYIGEFCDYGPGNKKTVKDSTCLNIKNYENDLNTIQKRCDRRVVELWGYIVKGKSMIEPKNMEIDDTVFRYSVLSEEECQFLLYELSKNFDVTTPDNFNRMPGIGSVIRAIENKESMGLLITVA
;
A
#
# COMPACT_ATOMS: atom_id res chain seq x y z
N MET A 1 -16.35 10.41 8.75
CA MET A 1 -15.35 10.49 7.66
C MET A 1 -15.23 9.09 7.07
N GLY A 2 -15.03 8.92 5.76
CA GLY A 2 -15.00 7.59 5.12
C GLY A 2 -13.61 7.22 4.63
N VAL A 3 -13.35 5.92 4.48
CA VAL A 3 -12.09 5.31 4.02
C VAL A 3 -11.58 5.95 2.73
N ARG A 4 -10.31 6.32 2.70
CA ARG A 4 -9.65 7.01 1.59
C ARG A 4 -8.47 6.23 1.07
N VAL A 5 -8.13 6.46 -0.20
CA VAL A 5 -6.92 5.95 -0.82
C VAL A 5 -5.88 7.06 -0.85
N GLN A 6 -4.66 6.73 -0.44
CA GLN A 6 -3.50 7.63 -0.44
C GLN A 6 -2.34 6.98 -1.20
N PHE A 7 -1.55 7.82 -1.86
CA PHE A 7 -0.41 7.40 -2.67
C PHE A 7 0.89 7.95 -2.07
N TRP A 8 1.84 7.06 -1.91
CA TRP A 8 3.13 7.30 -1.29
C TRP A 8 4.25 6.80 -2.20
N GLU A 9 5.39 7.47 -2.12
CA GLU A 9 6.64 6.99 -2.67
C GLU A 9 7.03 5.71 -1.93
N THR A 10 7.49 4.70 -2.68
CA THR A 10 8.06 3.51 -2.05
C THR A 10 9.38 3.89 -1.39
N PRO A 11 9.53 3.70 -0.06
CA PRO A 11 10.79 3.99 0.62
C PRO A 11 11.92 3.11 0.07
N GLU A 12 13.11 3.68 -0.11
CA GLU A 12 14.28 3.00 -0.69
C GLU A 12 14.04 2.29 -2.03
N ASP A 13 13.05 2.72 -2.81
CA ASP A 13 12.58 2.08 -4.03
C ASP A 13 12.06 0.63 -3.84
N ASP A 14 12.06 0.12 -2.61
CA ASP A 14 11.64 -1.22 -2.22
C ASP A 14 11.27 -1.26 -0.72
N ILE A 15 9.98 -1.44 -0.44
CA ILE A 15 9.48 -1.49 0.94
C ILE A 15 10.14 -2.59 1.77
N LYS A 16 10.54 -3.72 1.15
CA LYS A 16 11.21 -4.81 1.86
C LYS A 16 12.57 -4.36 2.37
N LYS A 17 13.32 -3.62 1.56
CA LYS A 17 14.63 -3.08 1.96
C LYS A 17 14.50 -2.05 3.07
N ALA A 18 13.52 -1.15 2.95
CA ALA A 18 13.25 -0.16 3.98
C ALA A 18 12.95 -0.82 5.34
N ILE A 19 12.06 -1.81 5.37
CA ILE A 19 11.74 -2.57 6.58
C ILE A 19 12.98 -3.25 7.15
N ILE A 20 13.78 -3.92 6.30
CA ILE A 20 15.02 -4.60 6.73
C ILE A 20 16.00 -3.61 7.38
N ASN A 21 16.16 -2.42 6.80
CA ASN A 21 17.11 -1.42 7.27
C ASN A 21 16.64 -0.74 8.56
N ASP A 22 15.33 -0.54 8.73
CA ASP A 22 14.76 0.07 9.93
C ASP A 22 14.31 -0.94 11.00
N PHE A 23 14.48 -2.24 10.77
CA PHE A 23 13.90 -3.30 11.61
C PHE A 23 14.24 -3.16 13.11
N GLU A 24 15.49 -2.85 13.45
CA GLU A 24 15.87 -2.67 14.86
C GLU A 24 15.21 -1.44 15.50
N LYS A 25 15.07 -0.34 14.76
CA LYS A 25 14.35 0.85 15.25
C LYS A 25 12.87 0.56 15.40
N PHE A 26 12.29 -0.15 14.43
CA PHE A 26 10.91 -0.60 14.46
C PHE A 26 10.65 -1.48 15.68
N LYS A 27 11.52 -2.48 15.94
CA LYS A 27 11.44 -3.36 17.10
C LYS A 27 11.45 -2.57 18.41
N VAL A 28 12.44 -1.68 18.60
CA VAL A 28 12.53 -0.86 19.81
C VAL A 28 11.30 0.03 19.99
N TRP A 29 10.82 0.63 18.90
CA TRP A 29 9.61 1.45 18.94
C TRP A 29 8.37 0.64 19.32
N TYR A 30 8.14 -0.52 18.69
CA TYR A 30 6.97 -1.35 18.97
C TYR A 30 6.97 -1.91 20.40
N LEU A 31 8.13 -2.30 20.92
CA LEU A 31 8.29 -2.69 22.32
C LEU A 31 7.92 -1.55 23.28
N SER A 32 8.32 -0.31 22.96
CA SER A 32 7.94 0.84 23.80
C SER A 32 6.43 1.13 23.78
N ILE A 33 5.76 0.91 22.65
CA ILE A 33 4.30 1.01 22.56
C ILE A 33 3.64 -0.10 23.38
N ALA A 34 4.15 -1.33 23.33
CA ALA A 34 3.63 -2.44 24.15
C ALA A 34 3.78 -2.19 25.66
N GLU A 35 4.84 -1.51 26.08
CA GLU A 35 5.04 -1.11 27.49
C GLU A 35 4.08 0.00 27.92
N GLU A 36 3.81 0.98 27.06
CA GLU A 36 2.96 2.14 27.37
C GLU A 36 1.45 1.83 27.21
N PHE A 37 1.10 1.06 26.18
CA PHE A 37 -0.26 0.74 25.76
C PHE A 37 -0.41 -0.77 25.45
N PRO A 38 -0.34 -1.65 26.46
CA PRO A 38 -0.34 -3.11 26.26
C PRO A 38 -1.62 -3.65 25.61
N ASP A 39 -2.75 -2.94 25.75
CA ASP A 39 -4.04 -3.34 25.17
C ASP A 39 -4.19 -2.94 23.69
N GLU A 40 -3.24 -2.17 23.14
CA GLU A 40 -3.28 -1.67 21.75
C GLU A 40 -2.33 -2.42 20.80
N VAL A 41 -1.57 -3.39 21.31
CA VAL A 41 -0.59 -4.16 20.51
C VAL A 41 -1.09 -5.54 20.11
N ASN A 42 -0.58 -6.03 19.00
CA ASN A 42 -0.76 -7.42 18.58
C ASN A 42 0.36 -8.27 19.19
N TYR A 43 -0.01 -9.13 20.15
CA TYR A 43 0.95 -9.99 20.86
C TYR A 43 1.62 -11.03 19.96
N ASP A 44 0.97 -11.48 18.87
CA ASP A 44 1.61 -12.40 17.93
C ASP A 44 2.76 -11.71 17.19
N ILE A 45 2.60 -10.42 16.86
CA ILE A 45 3.66 -9.58 16.27
C ILE A 45 4.76 -9.30 17.30
N LEU A 46 4.38 -9.01 18.55
CA LEU A 46 5.33 -8.79 19.64
C LEU A 46 6.22 -10.01 19.85
N ASP A 47 5.62 -11.19 20.02
CA ASP A 47 6.31 -12.47 20.15
C ASP A 47 7.18 -12.77 18.93
N PHE A 48 6.76 -12.33 17.74
CA PHE A 48 7.53 -12.48 16.52
C PHE A 48 8.78 -11.59 16.50
N ILE A 49 8.65 -10.28 16.76
CA ILE A 49 9.80 -9.37 16.74
C ILE A 49 10.78 -9.62 17.89
N GLU A 50 10.33 -10.18 19.01
CA GLU A 50 11.18 -10.54 20.13
C GLU A 50 12.11 -11.72 19.82
N ARG A 51 11.72 -12.61 18.90
CA ARG A 51 12.59 -13.67 18.40
C ARG A 51 13.86 -13.03 17.80
N GLU A 52 15.01 -13.68 17.97
CA GLU A 52 16.25 -13.29 17.29
C GLU A 52 16.12 -13.62 15.79
N ILE A 53 15.38 -12.79 15.06
CA ILE A 53 15.17 -12.91 13.63
C ILE A 53 16.30 -12.17 12.92
N ASN A 54 16.91 -12.81 11.91
CA ASN A 54 17.76 -12.10 10.97
C ASN A 54 16.87 -11.29 10.02
N PRO A 55 16.90 -9.94 10.03
CA PRO A 55 15.99 -9.13 9.22
C PRO A 55 16.07 -9.47 7.73
N ARG A 56 17.24 -9.90 7.24
CA ARG A 56 17.41 -10.30 5.83
C ARG A 56 16.61 -11.52 5.41
N LYS A 57 16.15 -12.32 6.38
CA LYS A 57 15.31 -13.50 6.18
C LYS A 57 13.86 -13.28 6.57
N LEU A 58 13.49 -12.07 6.98
CA LEU A 58 12.14 -11.72 7.44
C LEU A 58 11.06 -12.18 6.46
N PHE A 59 11.26 -11.95 5.17
CA PHE A 59 10.29 -12.30 4.11
C PHE A 59 10.42 -13.75 3.60
N GLU A 60 11.28 -14.57 4.19
CA GLU A 60 11.37 -16.02 3.94
C GLU A 60 10.52 -16.84 4.93
N GLU A 61 9.89 -16.16 5.91
CA GLU A 61 9.06 -16.79 6.93
C GLU A 61 7.75 -17.38 6.36
N ILE A 62 7.30 -18.49 6.95
CA ILE A 62 6.15 -19.27 6.46
C ILE A 62 4.81 -18.61 6.86
N ASP A 63 4.80 -17.82 7.93
CA ASP A 63 3.59 -17.14 8.38
C ASP A 63 3.35 -15.85 7.59
N HIS A 64 2.79 -16.01 6.39
CA HIS A 64 2.58 -14.90 5.47
C HIS A 64 1.61 -13.84 6.03
N GLN A 65 0.63 -14.25 6.82
CA GLN A 65 -0.33 -13.34 7.44
C GLN A 65 0.36 -12.45 8.47
N LEU A 66 1.17 -13.05 9.35
CA LEU A 66 1.92 -12.31 10.35
C LEU A 66 2.90 -11.31 9.72
N ILE A 67 3.53 -11.67 8.61
CA ILE A 67 4.39 -10.74 7.85
C ILE A 67 3.58 -9.58 7.27
N ASP A 68 2.41 -9.85 6.68
CA ASP A 68 1.55 -8.81 6.12
C ASP A 68 1.03 -7.86 7.23
N GLU A 69 0.69 -8.38 8.41
CA GLU A 69 0.31 -7.57 9.58
C GLU A 69 1.48 -6.71 10.07
N LEU A 70 2.69 -7.26 10.15
CA LEU A 70 3.91 -6.53 10.50
C LEU A 70 4.18 -5.38 9.52
N VAL A 71 4.05 -5.63 8.22
CA VAL A 71 4.18 -4.61 7.18
C VAL A 71 3.10 -3.55 7.33
N GLY A 72 1.87 -3.96 7.66
CA GLY A 72 0.76 -3.06 7.96
C GLY A 72 1.09 -2.08 9.08
N ILE A 73 1.56 -2.57 10.22
CA ILE A 73 1.98 -1.75 11.37
C ILE A 73 3.16 -0.87 11.00
N TYR A 74 4.14 -1.40 10.27
CA TYR A 74 5.30 -0.62 9.82
C TYR A 74 4.87 0.59 8.97
N ILE A 75 3.97 0.39 8.00
CA ILE A 75 3.52 1.46 7.09
C ILE A 75 2.52 2.39 7.77
N GLY A 76 1.54 1.84 8.48
CA GLY A 76 0.39 2.57 9.03
C GLY A 76 0.66 3.26 10.36
N GLU A 77 1.67 2.82 11.12
CA GLU A 77 1.94 3.36 12.44
C GLU A 77 3.39 3.80 12.60
N PHE A 78 4.37 2.93 12.36
CA PHE A 78 5.77 3.28 12.55
C PHE A 78 6.23 4.40 11.60
N CYS A 79 5.76 4.40 10.35
CA CYS A 79 6.06 5.47 9.40
C CYS A 79 5.29 6.78 9.67
N ASP A 80 4.21 6.76 10.46
CA ASP A 80 3.36 7.93 10.74
C ASP A 80 3.68 8.56 12.11
N TYR A 81 3.92 7.74 13.12
CA TYR A 81 4.13 8.15 14.52
C TYR A 81 5.53 7.82 15.05
N GLY A 82 6.22 6.88 14.40
CA GLY A 82 7.57 6.46 14.77
C GLY A 82 8.68 7.19 13.99
N PRO A 83 9.94 6.72 14.13
CA PRO A 83 11.08 7.20 13.34
C PRO A 83 11.07 6.82 11.86
N GLY A 84 10.13 5.97 11.42
CA GLY A 84 9.98 5.58 10.02
C GLY A 84 9.62 6.78 9.13
N ASN A 85 9.83 6.64 7.82
CA ASN A 85 9.49 7.70 6.88
C ASN A 85 8.89 7.14 5.61
N LYS A 86 7.74 7.68 5.21
CA LYS A 86 7.15 7.55 3.87
C LYS A 86 6.86 8.95 3.33
N LYS A 87 7.05 9.15 2.03
CA LYS A 87 6.82 10.45 1.39
C LYS A 87 5.57 10.38 0.55
N THR A 88 4.71 11.39 0.62
CA THR A 88 3.52 11.45 -0.23
C THR A 88 3.94 11.71 -1.68
N VAL A 89 3.26 11.09 -2.64
CA VAL A 89 3.44 11.43 -4.05
C VAL A 89 2.93 12.85 -4.31
N LYS A 90 3.73 13.68 -4.98
CA LYS A 90 3.34 15.06 -5.32
C LYS A 90 2.09 15.08 -6.19
N ASP A 91 1.23 16.06 -5.96
CA ASP A 91 -0.02 16.28 -6.71
C ASP A 91 -0.95 15.05 -6.77
N SER A 92 -0.77 14.08 -5.85
CA SER A 92 -1.67 12.95 -5.69
C SER A 92 -2.97 13.38 -5.01
N THR A 93 -4.07 12.73 -5.38
CA THR A 93 -5.39 13.03 -4.81
C THR A 93 -5.75 12.01 -3.73
N CYS A 94 -6.21 12.49 -2.58
CA CYS A 94 -6.72 11.66 -1.50
C CYS A 94 -8.24 11.51 -1.64
N LEU A 95 -8.67 10.50 -2.40
CA LEU A 95 -10.09 10.26 -2.73
C LEU A 95 -10.70 9.19 -1.83
N ASN A 96 -12.03 9.24 -1.65
CA ASN A 96 -12.75 8.16 -0.97
C ASN A 96 -12.69 6.86 -1.79
N ILE A 97 -12.55 5.72 -1.11
CA ILE A 97 -12.45 4.40 -1.75
C ILE A 97 -13.59 4.12 -2.74
N LYS A 98 -14.80 4.64 -2.48
CA LYS A 98 -15.97 4.49 -3.36
C LYS A 98 -15.72 4.99 -4.78
N ASN A 99 -14.84 5.98 -4.97
CA ASN A 99 -14.49 6.45 -6.30
C ASN A 99 -13.75 5.36 -7.10
N TYR A 100 -12.88 4.59 -6.45
CA TYR A 100 -12.14 3.49 -7.07
C TYR A 100 -13.04 2.27 -7.30
N GLU A 101 -13.95 1.98 -6.37
CA GLU A 101 -14.94 0.91 -6.52
C GLU A 101 -15.92 1.20 -7.66
N ASN A 102 -16.35 2.46 -7.81
CA ASN A 102 -17.23 2.87 -8.90
C ASN A 102 -16.56 2.74 -10.26
N ASP A 103 -15.28 3.12 -10.36
CA ASP A 103 -14.50 3.06 -11.59
C ASP A 103 -14.18 1.61 -12.02
N LEU A 104 -14.17 0.65 -11.09
CA LEU A 104 -13.91 -0.77 -11.38
C LEU A 104 -14.86 -1.33 -12.44
N ASN A 105 -16.14 -0.98 -12.40
CA ASN A 105 -17.12 -1.42 -13.41
C ASN A 105 -16.78 -0.95 -14.82
N THR A 106 -16.18 0.23 -14.93
CA THR A 106 -15.76 0.81 -16.20
C THR A 106 -14.48 0.14 -16.70
N ILE A 107 -13.53 -0.11 -15.80
CA ILE A 107 -12.28 -0.83 -16.09
C ILE A 107 -12.57 -2.25 -16.58
N GLN A 108 -13.43 -3.00 -15.88
CA GLN A 108 -13.82 -4.37 -16.25
C GLN A 108 -14.43 -4.48 -17.65
N LYS A 109 -15.04 -3.41 -18.17
CA LYS A 109 -15.64 -3.38 -19.50
C LYS A 109 -14.67 -3.04 -20.62
N ARG A 110 -13.55 -2.38 -20.31
CA ARG A 110 -12.67 -1.76 -21.33
C ARG A 110 -11.22 -2.25 -21.28
N CYS A 111 -10.77 -2.74 -20.14
CA CYS A 111 -9.39 -3.18 -19.94
C CYS A 111 -9.31 -4.70 -19.81
N ASP A 112 -8.09 -5.23 -19.92
CA ASP A 112 -7.84 -6.65 -19.75
C ASP A 112 -7.88 -7.10 -18.28
N ARG A 113 -7.75 -8.43 -18.09
CA ARG A 113 -7.77 -9.07 -16.77
C ARG A 113 -6.65 -8.58 -15.85
N ARG A 114 -5.46 -8.27 -16.38
CA ARG A 114 -4.30 -7.84 -15.58
C ARG A 114 -4.54 -6.45 -15.01
N VAL A 115 -5.13 -5.53 -15.78
CA VAL A 115 -5.52 -4.21 -15.27
C VAL A 115 -6.56 -4.33 -14.16
N VAL A 116 -7.57 -5.18 -14.35
CA VAL A 116 -8.59 -5.45 -13.32
C VAL A 116 -7.97 -6.02 -12.03
N GLU A 117 -6.99 -6.90 -12.16
CA GLU A 117 -6.26 -7.47 -11.04
C GLU A 117 -5.44 -6.41 -10.27
N LEU A 118 -4.66 -5.60 -10.97
CA LEU A 118 -3.90 -4.50 -10.38
C LEU A 118 -4.83 -3.47 -9.71
N TRP A 119 -5.98 -3.18 -10.31
CA TRP A 119 -6.99 -2.33 -9.69
C TRP A 119 -7.56 -2.95 -8.40
N GLY A 120 -7.71 -4.27 -8.39
CA GLY A 120 -8.07 -5.03 -7.18
C GLY A 120 -7.11 -4.77 -6.04
N TYR A 121 -5.80 -4.79 -6.31
CA TYR A 121 -4.76 -4.50 -5.31
C TYR A 121 -4.86 -3.09 -4.72
N ILE A 122 -5.24 -2.09 -5.53
CA ILE A 122 -5.43 -0.71 -5.05
C ILE A 122 -6.56 -0.64 -4.00
N VAL A 123 -7.66 -1.38 -4.22
CA VAL A 123 -8.87 -1.32 -3.37
C VAL A 123 -8.80 -2.28 -2.17
N LYS A 124 -8.22 -3.47 -2.39
CA LYS A 124 -8.23 -4.57 -1.42
C LYS A 124 -6.90 -4.77 -0.72
N GLY A 125 -5.84 -4.09 -1.16
CA GLY A 125 -4.48 -4.37 -0.74
C GLY A 125 -3.88 -5.57 -1.48
N LYS A 126 -2.55 -5.71 -1.39
CA LYS A 126 -1.78 -6.79 -2.00
C LYS A 126 -0.80 -7.33 -0.98
N SER A 127 -0.83 -8.65 -0.76
CA SER A 127 0.13 -9.30 0.13
C SER A 127 1.56 -9.08 -0.37
N MET A 128 2.49 -8.89 0.58
CA MET A 128 3.91 -8.73 0.26
C MET A 128 4.60 -10.04 -0.09
N ILE A 129 3.99 -11.16 0.30
CA ILE A 129 4.56 -12.49 0.11
C ILE A 129 3.90 -13.19 -1.07
N GLU A 130 2.57 -13.14 -1.17
CA GLU A 130 1.82 -13.79 -2.24
C GLU A 130 1.21 -12.77 -3.20
N PRO A 131 1.18 -13.02 -4.52
CA PRO A 131 0.52 -12.15 -5.49
C PRO A 131 -1.01 -12.35 -5.43
N LYS A 132 -1.61 -12.06 -4.28
CA LYS A 132 -3.05 -12.12 -4.02
C LYS A 132 -3.50 -10.89 -3.26
N ASN A 133 -4.80 -10.62 -3.31
CA ASN A 133 -5.40 -9.62 -2.44
C ASN A 133 -5.22 -10.04 -0.99
N MET A 134 -4.98 -9.09 -0.10
CA MET A 134 -4.90 -9.39 1.32
C MET A 134 -6.27 -9.91 1.81
N GLU A 135 -6.24 -10.98 2.60
CA GLU A 135 -7.42 -11.51 3.30
C GLU A 135 -7.56 -10.74 4.62
N ILE A 136 -8.02 -9.49 4.53
CA ILE A 136 -8.11 -8.61 5.69
C ILE A 136 -9.49 -8.76 6.33
N ASP A 137 -9.51 -9.18 7.58
CA ASP A 137 -10.71 -9.30 8.41
C ASP A 137 -11.06 -7.92 8.99
N ASP A 138 -12.09 -7.28 8.44
CA ASP A 138 -12.71 -6.00 8.87
C ASP A 138 -11.79 -4.80 9.23
N THR A 139 -10.47 -4.87 9.04
CA THR A 139 -9.57 -3.76 9.39
C THR A 139 -9.73 -2.59 8.41
N VAL A 140 -9.60 -1.39 8.97
CA VAL A 140 -9.74 -0.13 8.24
C VAL A 140 -8.51 0.12 7.35
N PHE A 141 -7.34 -0.42 7.71
CA PHE A 141 -6.08 -0.17 7.03
C PHE A 141 -5.70 -1.30 6.06
N ARG A 142 -5.42 -0.93 4.80
CA ARG A 142 -4.89 -1.84 3.77
C ARG A 142 -3.72 -1.16 3.08
N TYR A 143 -2.80 -1.97 2.55
CA TYR A 143 -1.73 -1.44 1.71
C TYR A 143 -1.53 -2.29 0.46
N SER A 144 -0.92 -1.68 -0.56
CA SER A 144 -0.37 -2.41 -1.70
C SER A 144 0.89 -1.71 -2.18
N VAL A 145 1.85 -2.48 -2.68
CA VAL A 145 3.03 -1.95 -3.36
C VAL A 145 3.00 -2.44 -4.79
N LEU A 146 2.94 -1.49 -5.73
CA LEU A 146 3.09 -1.74 -7.14
C LEU A 146 4.55 -1.54 -7.53
N SER A 147 5.11 -2.51 -8.26
CA SER A 147 6.45 -2.37 -8.83
C SER A 147 6.48 -1.32 -9.94
N GLU A 148 7.68 -0.93 -10.38
CA GLU A 148 7.84 -0.03 -11.53
C GLU A 148 7.15 -0.58 -12.78
N GLU A 149 7.33 -1.87 -13.08
CA GLU A 149 6.71 -2.52 -14.23
C GLU A 149 5.17 -2.51 -14.13
N GLU A 150 4.62 -2.81 -12.94
CA GLU A 150 3.18 -2.76 -12.70
C GLU A 150 2.63 -1.34 -12.87
N CYS A 151 3.36 -0.33 -12.38
CA CYS A 151 3.00 1.07 -12.56
C CYS A 151 2.99 1.47 -14.05
N GLN A 152 4.05 1.15 -14.79
CA GLN A 152 4.15 1.51 -16.21
C GLN A 152 3.09 0.79 -17.05
N PHE A 153 2.84 -0.50 -16.78
CA PHE A 153 1.78 -1.26 -17.42
C PHE A 153 0.41 -0.66 -17.15
N LEU A 154 0.11 -0.33 -15.88
CA LEU A 154 -1.17 0.24 -15.48
C LEU A 154 -1.37 1.63 -16.09
N LEU A 155 -0.35 2.49 -16.07
CA LEU A 155 -0.38 3.81 -16.70
C LEU A 155 -0.67 3.70 -18.20
N TYR A 156 0.06 2.83 -18.91
CA TYR A 156 -0.13 2.64 -20.34
C TYR A 156 -1.56 2.21 -20.69
N GLU A 157 -2.09 1.17 -20.03
CA GLU A 157 -3.42 0.66 -20.34
C GLU A 157 -4.53 1.62 -19.92
N LEU A 158 -4.39 2.33 -18.78
CA LEU A 158 -5.39 3.32 -18.39
C LEU A 158 -5.41 4.52 -19.36
N SER A 159 -4.24 5.08 -19.70
CA SER A 159 -4.14 6.23 -20.61
C SER A 159 -4.57 5.90 -22.05
N LYS A 160 -4.45 4.64 -22.47
CA LYS A 160 -4.94 4.15 -23.75
C LYS A 160 -6.46 4.03 -23.82
N ASN A 161 -7.11 3.63 -22.72
CA ASN A 161 -8.54 3.34 -22.68
C ASN A 161 -9.40 4.48 -22.13
N PHE A 162 -8.78 5.44 -21.44
CA PHE A 162 -9.44 6.54 -20.75
C PHE A 162 -8.72 7.86 -21.00
N ASP A 163 -9.48 8.87 -21.42
CA ASP A 163 -9.02 10.25 -21.41
C ASP A 163 -9.49 10.92 -20.12
N VAL A 164 -8.55 11.22 -19.22
CA VAL A 164 -8.79 11.93 -17.94
C VAL A 164 -8.07 13.28 -17.90
N THR A 165 -7.62 13.79 -19.06
CA THR A 165 -6.81 15.01 -19.15
C THR A 165 -7.64 16.28 -18.91
N THR A 166 -8.94 16.22 -19.17
CA THR A 166 -9.87 17.34 -18.93
C THR A 166 -10.50 17.25 -17.54
N PRO A 167 -10.81 18.38 -16.88
CA PRO A 167 -11.50 18.38 -15.58
C PRO A 167 -12.84 17.63 -15.61
N ASP A 168 -13.60 17.74 -16.70
CA ASP A 168 -14.90 17.06 -16.85
C ASP A 168 -14.74 15.54 -16.92
N ASN A 169 -13.75 15.05 -17.65
CA ASN A 169 -13.51 13.61 -17.73
C ASN A 169 -12.92 13.06 -16.42
N PHE A 170 -12.02 13.80 -15.79
CA PHE A 170 -11.50 13.46 -14.46
C PHE A 170 -12.64 13.32 -13.44
N ASN A 171 -13.58 14.26 -13.40
CA ASN A 171 -14.71 14.21 -12.47
C ASN A 171 -15.64 13.02 -12.70
N ARG A 172 -15.67 12.45 -13.90
CA ARG A 172 -16.47 11.24 -14.23
C ARG A 172 -15.79 9.95 -13.80
N MET A 173 -14.46 9.92 -13.80
CA MET A 173 -13.64 8.74 -13.44
C MET A 173 -12.49 9.17 -12.51
N PRO A 174 -12.82 9.69 -11.32
CA PRO A 174 -11.84 10.36 -10.47
C PRO A 174 -10.82 9.38 -9.87
N GLY A 175 -11.19 8.12 -9.66
CA GLY A 175 -10.25 7.08 -9.22
C GLY A 175 -9.19 6.83 -10.30
N ILE A 176 -9.61 6.62 -11.55
CA ILE A 176 -8.69 6.39 -12.70
C ILE A 176 -7.74 7.59 -12.85
N GLY A 177 -8.31 8.80 -12.86
CA GLY A 177 -7.52 10.03 -12.95
C GLY A 177 -6.50 10.17 -11.82
N SER A 178 -6.89 9.81 -10.59
CA SER A 178 -5.98 9.86 -9.45
C SER A 178 -4.83 8.86 -9.55
N VAL A 179 -5.08 7.64 -10.03
CA VAL A 179 -4.02 6.62 -10.22
C VAL A 179 -3.03 7.05 -11.29
N ILE A 180 -3.52 7.53 -12.45
CA ILE A 180 -2.67 8.05 -13.53
C ILE A 180 -1.76 9.15 -12.99
N ARG A 181 -2.32 10.17 -12.32
CA ARG A 181 -1.54 11.27 -11.77
C ARG A 181 -0.51 10.80 -10.73
N ALA A 182 -0.88 9.87 -9.85
CA ALA A 182 0.06 9.34 -8.87
C ALA A 182 1.24 8.63 -9.55
N ILE A 183 0.99 7.83 -10.59
CA ILE A 183 2.07 7.15 -11.32
C ILE A 183 2.94 8.13 -12.11
N GLU A 184 2.37 9.19 -12.68
CA GLU A 184 3.11 10.20 -13.44
C GLU A 184 4.00 11.11 -12.57
N ASN A 185 3.61 11.33 -11.30
CA ASN A 185 4.29 12.27 -10.41
C ASN A 185 5.18 11.61 -9.36
N LYS A 186 5.20 10.28 -9.27
CA LYS A 186 6.08 9.57 -8.34
C LYS A 186 7.54 9.73 -8.74
N GLU A 187 8.40 9.90 -7.75
CA GLU A 187 9.86 9.98 -7.94
C GLU A 187 10.56 8.62 -7.71
N SER A 188 9.94 7.72 -6.93
CA SER A 188 10.46 6.38 -6.64
C SER A 188 10.14 5.36 -7.74
N MET A 189 10.84 4.23 -7.76
CA MET A 189 10.60 3.16 -8.75
C MET A 189 9.23 2.50 -8.59
N GLY A 190 8.77 2.28 -7.35
CA GLY A 190 7.46 1.70 -7.04
C GLY A 190 6.40 2.74 -6.69
N LEU A 191 5.20 2.26 -6.36
CA LEU A 191 4.13 3.07 -5.77
C LEU A 191 3.56 2.34 -4.55
N LEU A 192 3.61 2.99 -3.39
CA LEU A 192 2.96 2.51 -2.18
C LEU A 192 1.57 3.14 -2.08
N ILE A 193 0.57 2.31 -1.83
CA ILE A 193 -0.83 2.72 -1.76
C ILE A 193 -1.37 2.29 -0.42
N THR A 194 -2.00 3.20 0.30
CA THR A 194 -2.69 2.88 1.56
C THR A 194 -4.17 3.22 1.47
N VAL A 195 -4.99 2.41 2.13
CA VAL A 195 -6.43 2.56 2.21
C VAL A 195 -6.79 2.66 3.69
N ALA A 196 -7.26 3.83 4.15
CA ALA A 196 -7.55 4.12 5.56
C ALA A 196 -8.60 5.24 5.73
#